data_AF-A0A951XBQ4-F1
#
_entry.id   AF-A0A951XBQ4-F1
#
_cell.length_a   1.000
_cell.length_b   1.000
_cell.length_c   1.000
_cell.angle_alpha   90.00
_cell.angle_beta   90.00
_cell.angle_gamma   90.00
#
_symmetry.space_group_name_H-M   'P 1'
#
loop_
_entity.id
_entity.type
_entity.pdbx_description
1 polymer ?
#
loop_
_entity_poly.entity_id
_entity_poly.type
_entity_poly.pdbx_seq_one_letter_code
_entity_poly.pdbx_strand_id
1 'polypeptide(L)'
;MNLKRLLNIPRHYTVLSITEKINIDGLGTDAAWQRAPWTEDFVDIESGASRGHNHKRTRCKMVWDSIFLYVLAELREEDVWANINAQDAPVFQNNALEIFINPDGSTFNYFEFQINAIGAVWDLYMPRPYRSGGRGLSSWDIKGLKKAVHIAGTLNQPGDKDTSWTVELAIPFSSLGVWRNATKSGTIWRMNFSRVHWQHDAINGTYSKKRDPSSGRFLPERYTVWSPQGILNLHFPERWGYVLFADSVTSSGFLSETMENLKLNLWKYYYLQQIYKTRNKKYAVDISLLNALLVETPKVTEKGIEIKMSATEKQFLIMGRLDSSDDWLTLDHEGEMRKETVLR
;
A
#
# COMPACT_ATOMS: atom_id res chain seq x y z
N MET A 1 -5.84 -16.31 -8.91
CA MET A 1 -5.45 -14.91 -9.13
C MET A 1 -6.36 -14.32 -10.20
N ASN A 2 -7.05 -13.20 -9.92
CA ASN A 2 -7.98 -12.56 -10.85
C ASN A 2 -7.32 -11.33 -11.49
N LEU A 3 -6.82 -11.47 -12.72
CA LEU A 3 -6.06 -10.41 -13.41
C LEU A 3 -6.86 -9.12 -13.62
N LYS A 4 -8.18 -9.22 -13.83
CA LYS A 4 -9.07 -8.06 -14.01
C LYS A 4 -9.10 -7.14 -12.79
N ARG A 5 -8.92 -7.70 -11.59
CA ARG A 5 -8.86 -6.93 -10.34
C ARG A 5 -7.47 -6.37 -10.07
N LEU A 6 -6.41 -7.09 -10.47
CA LEU A 6 -5.02 -6.67 -10.27
C LEU A 6 -4.57 -5.54 -11.20
N LEU A 7 -5.09 -5.50 -12.43
CA LEU A 7 -4.57 -4.63 -13.49
C LEU A 7 -5.38 -3.33 -13.59
N ASN A 8 -5.44 -2.59 -12.50
CA ASN A 8 -5.99 -1.23 -12.46
C ASN A 8 -4.84 -0.23 -12.22
N ILE A 9 -4.97 0.98 -12.77
CA ILE A 9 -4.04 2.08 -12.47
C ILE A 9 -4.17 2.41 -10.98
N PRO A 10 -3.08 2.34 -10.20
CA PRO A 10 -3.13 2.67 -8.79
C PRO A 10 -3.52 4.13 -8.53
N ARG A 11 -4.08 4.41 -7.34
CA ARG A 11 -4.39 5.79 -6.93
C ARG A 11 -3.11 6.61 -6.79
N HIS A 12 -3.26 7.92 -6.83
CA HIS A 12 -2.14 8.84 -6.74
C HIS A 12 -2.45 10.04 -5.85
N TYR A 13 -1.43 10.57 -5.18
CA TYR A 13 -1.56 11.65 -4.21
C TYR A 13 -0.35 12.57 -4.30
N THR A 14 -0.56 13.87 -4.09
CA THR A 14 0.51 14.89 -4.02
C THR A 14 0.69 15.34 -2.57
N VAL A 15 1.89 15.10 -2.03
CA VAL A 15 2.32 15.49 -0.68
C VAL A 15 2.97 16.85 -0.77
N LEU A 16 2.38 17.82 -0.08
CA LEU A 16 2.85 19.20 -0.13
C LEU A 16 3.97 19.46 0.87
N SER A 17 5.00 20.18 0.43
CA SER A 17 6.06 20.65 1.30
C SER A 17 5.51 21.67 2.29
N ILE A 18 6.02 21.66 3.51
CA ILE A 18 5.69 22.65 4.55
C ILE A 18 6.97 23.23 5.14
N THR A 19 6.82 24.40 5.74
CA THR A 19 7.91 25.05 6.52
C THR A 19 7.51 25.22 7.98
N GLU A 20 6.21 25.12 8.27
CA GLU A 20 5.66 25.17 9.60
C GLU A 20 5.96 23.88 10.36
N LYS A 21 6.18 24.01 11.67
CA LYS A 21 6.29 22.86 12.55
C LYS A 21 4.90 22.28 12.80
N ILE A 22 4.77 20.96 12.72
CA ILE A 22 3.57 20.23 13.15
C ILE A 22 3.72 19.82 14.62
N ASN A 23 2.69 20.05 15.42
CA ASN A 23 2.60 19.52 16.77
C ASN A 23 1.96 18.14 16.72
N ILE A 24 2.73 17.09 16.99
CA ILE A 24 2.23 15.71 16.92
C ILE A 24 1.44 15.41 18.19
N ASP A 25 0.13 15.68 18.16
CA ASP A 25 -0.81 15.52 19.28
C ASP A 25 -2.06 14.68 18.92
N GLY A 26 -2.21 14.31 17.65
CA GLY A 26 -3.29 13.46 17.15
C GLY A 26 -4.52 14.25 16.72
N LEU A 27 -4.58 15.57 16.91
CA LEU A 27 -5.78 16.37 16.65
C LEU A 27 -5.86 16.85 15.20
N GLY A 28 -4.72 16.97 14.51
CA GLY A 28 -4.68 17.42 13.12
C GLY A 28 -5.14 18.87 12.92
N THR A 29 -5.05 19.70 13.96
CA THR A 29 -5.53 21.09 13.98
C THR A 29 -4.55 22.10 13.39
N ASP A 30 -3.29 21.70 13.17
CA ASP A 30 -2.27 22.57 12.56
C ASP A 30 -2.67 23.09 11.17
N ALA A 31 -2.27 24.32 10.86
CA ALA A 31 -2.62 24.99 9.60
C ALA A 31 -2.15 24.23 8.35
N ALA A 32 -1.02 23.52 8.45
CA ALA A 32 -0.50 22.66 7.38
C ALA A 32 -1.52 21.61 6.94
N TRP A 33 -2.23 20.99 7.89
CA TRP A 33 -3.24 19.98 7.58
C TRP A 33 -4.44 20.55 6.85
N GLN A 34 -4.81 21.80 7.10
CA GLN A 34 -5.95 22.43 6.41
C GLN A 34 -5.70 22.64 4.92
N ARG A 35 -4.43 22.77 4.51
CA ARG A 35 -4.04 22.92 3.09
C ARG A 35 -3.81 21.58 2.39
N ALA A 36 -3.47 20.53 3.12
CA ALA A 36 -3.23 19.22 2.55
C ALA A 36 -4.56 18.58 2.09
N PRO A 37 -4.64 18.06 0.85
CA PRO A 37 -5.85 17.38 0.38
C PRO A 37 -6.05 16.07 1.15
N TRP A 38 -7.30 15.63 1.31
CA TRP A 38 -7.57 14.26 1.74
C TRP A 38 -7.27 13.28 0.59
N THR A 39 -6.78 12.08 0.90
CA THR A 39 -6.87 10.94 -0.01
C THR A 39 -8.35 10.63 -0.28
N GLU A 40 -8.63 9.87 -1.35
CA GLU A 40 -9.92 9.20 -1.44
C GLU A 40 -10.11 8.22 -0.27
N ASP A 41 -11.38 7.94 0.06
CA ASP A 41 -11.74 7.01 1.12
C ASP A 41 -11.22 5.60 0.83
N PHE A 42 -10.85 4.88 1.89
CA PHE A 42 -10.39 3.52 1.79
C PHE A 42 -11.52 2.60 1.34
N VAL A 43 -11.17 1.64 0.49
CA VAL A 43 -12.10 0.69 -0.13
C VAL A 43 -11.62 -0.74 0.10
N ASP A 44 -12.50 -1.72 -0.10
CA ASP A 44 -12.13 -3.13 0.01
C ASP A 44 -10.91 -3.46 -0.87
N ILE A 45 -9.91 -4.14 -0.29
CA ILE A 45 -8.61 -4.40 -0.92
C ILE A 45 -8.70 -5.17 -2.24
N GLU A 46 -9.69 -6.07 -2.37
CA GLU A 46 -9.85 -6.93 -3.54
C GLU A 46 -10.79 -6.34 -4.59
N SER A 47 -11.93 -5.82 -4.16
CA SER A 47 -12.99 -5.39 -5.07
C SER A 47 -12.92 -3.90 -5.41
N GLY A 48 -12.24 -3.10 -4.60
CA GLY A 48 -12.19 -1.64 -4.74
C GLY A 48 -13.53 -0.94 -4.48
N ALA A 49 -14.57 -1.69 -4.09
CA ALA A 49 -15.88 -1.15 -3.78
C ALA A 49 -16.00 -0.79 -2.30
N SER A 50 -16.75 0.27 -2.01
CA SER A 50 -17.19 0.64 -0.66
C SER A 50 -18.39 -0.22 -0.25
N ARG A 51 -18.17 -1.52 0.02
CA ARG A 51 -19.24 -2.41 0.48
C ARG A 51 -19.67 -2.04 1.91
N GLY A 52 -20.83 -1.39 2.10
CA GLY A 52 -21.47 -1.27 3.42
C GLY A 52 -20.63 -0.62 4.54
N HIS A 53 -19.56 0.10 4.17
CA HIS A 53 -18.57 0.65 5.11
C HIS A 53 -18.67 2.17 5.30
N ASN A 54 -19.76 2.81 4.88
CA ASN A 54 -19.92 4.26 5.02
C ASN A 54 -19.78 4.74 6.49
N HIS A 55 -20.09 3.87 7.46
CA HIS A 55 -19.89 4.13 8.90
C HIS A 55 -18.43 4.02 9.36
N LYS A 56 -17.57 3.31 8.61
CA LYS A 56 -16.14 3.10 8.90
C LYS A 56 -15.22 3.85 7.93
N ARG A 57 -15.67 5.02 7.44
CA ARG A 57 -14.88 5.87 6.54
C ARG A 57 -13.48 6.08 7.11
N THR A 58 -12.48 5.85 6.26
CA THR A 58 -11.06 5.99 6.60
C THR A 58 -10.34 6.71 5.47
N ARG A 59 -9.50 7.69 5.80
CA ARG A 59 -8.77 8.54 4.83
C ARG A 59 -7.56 9.18 5.49
N CYS A 60 -6.61 9.64 4.68
CA CYS A 60 -5.36 10.24 5.16
C CYS A 60 -5.09 11.62 4.54
N LYS A 61 -4.26 12.41 5.21
CA LYS A 61 -3.52 13.55 4.67
C LYS A 61 -2.03 13.29 4.83
N MET A 62 -1.25 13.86 3.93
CA MET A 62 0.21 13.83 4.03
C MET A 62 0.78 15.20 3.69
N VAL A 63 1.83 15.57 4.41
CA VAL A 63 2.72 16.72 4.12
C VAL A 63 4.16 16.33 4.43
N TRP A 64 5.13 17.13 4.01
CA TRP A 64 6.54 16.80 4.22
C TRP A 64 7.42 18.03 4.44
N ASP A 65 8.52 17.87 5.17
CA ASP A 65 9.60 18.88 5.25
C ASP A 65 10.96 18.22 4.96
N SER A 66 12.07 18.89 5.23
CA SER A 66 13.41 18.33 4.95
C SER A 66 13.80 17.13 5.84
N ILE A 67 13.03 16.84 6.90
CA ILE A 67 13.36 15.85 7.93
C ILE A 67 12.34 14.72 7.97
N PHE A 68 11.04 15.04 7.87
CA PHE A 68 9.94 14.12 8.09
C PHE A 68 8.97 14.04 6.91
N LEU A 69 8.46 12.83 6.68
CA LEU A 69 7.14 12.62 6.11
C LEU A 69 6.12 12.65 7.24
N TYR A 70 5.10 13.49 7.13
CA TYR A 70 4.00 13.56 8.07
C TYR A 70 2.77 12.88 7.52
N VAL A 71 2.07 12.15 8.39
CA VAL A 71 0.81 11.46 8.05
C VAL A 71 -0.22 11.76 9.12
N LEU A 72 -1.42 12.21 8.70
CA LEU A 72 -2.61 12.28 9.53
C LEU A 72 -3.66 11.32 8.96
N ALA A 73 -4.13 10.38 9.76
CA ALA A 73 -5.21 9.47 9.40
C ALA A 73 -6.44 9.70 10.27
N GLU A 74 -7.62 9.74 9.64
CA GLU A 74 -8.92 9.77 10.30
C GLU A 74 -9.61 8.44 10.06
N LEU A 75 -9.98 7.73 11.15
CA LEU A 75 -10.68 6.46 11.10
C LEU A 75 -11.99 6.58 11.87
N ARG A 76 -13.14 6.59 11.17
CA ARG A 76 -14.44 6.46 11.85
C ARG A 76 -14.59 5.08 12.44
N GLU A 77 -14.87 4.99 13.72
CA GLU A 77 -15.01 3.76 14.45
C GLU A 77 -15.96 4.00 15.61
N GLU A 78 -16.99 3.15 15.69
CA GLU A 78 -18.02 3.20 16.73
C GLU A 78 -17.66 2.34 17.94
N ASP A 79 -16.70 1.44 17.76
CA ASP A 79 -16.26 0.48 18.77
C ASP A 79 -14.72 0.47 18.75
N VAL A 80 -14.10 1.47 19.39
CA VAL A 80 -12.64 1.63 19.36
C VAL A 80 -11.98 0.59 20.25
N TRP A 81 -11.39 -0.43 19.61
CA TRP A 81 -10.84 -1.59 20.28
C TRP A 81 -9.33 -1.75 20.01
N ALA A 82 -8.55 -1.68 21.08
CA ALA A 82 -7.14 -2.05 21.12
C ALA A 82 -6.72 -2.52 22.51
N ASN A 83 -6.20 -3.74 22.63
CA ASN A 83 -5.69 -4.30 23.89
C ASN A 83 -4.25 -4.82 23.80
N ILE A 84 -3.64 -4.78 22.62
CA ILE A 84 -2.22 -5.05 22.42
C ILE A 84 -1.45 -3.77 22.70
N ASN A 85 -0.63 -3.78 23.76
CA ASN A 85 0.15 -2.61 24.18
C ASN A 85 1.66 -2.78 23.99
N ALA A 86 2.13 -4.01 23.80
CA ALA A 86 3.54 -4.31 23.61
C ALA A 86 4.03 -3.75 22.28
N GLN A 87 5.20 -3.11 22.32
CA GLN A 87 5.94 -2.72 21.13
C GLN A 87 6.33 -3.98 20.35
N ASP A 88 6.26 -3.89 19.01
CA ASP A 88 6.60 -4.96 18.06
C ASP A 88 5.75 -6.22 18.21
N ALA A 89 4.54 -6.08 18.76
CA ALA A 89 3.53 -7.11 18.80
C ALA A 89 2.60 -7.01 17.57
N PRO A 90 1.91 -8.08 17.16
CA PRO A 90 1.02 -8.10 15.99
C PRO A 90 -0.25 -7.27 16.20
N VAL A 91 -0.13 -5.94 16.16
CA VAL A 91 -1.20 -4.97 16.47
C VAL A 91 -2.38 -5.04 15.49
N PHE A 92 -2.20 -5.59 14.29
CA PHE A 92 -3.28 -5.88 13.32
C PHE A 92 -4.38 -6.80 13.88
N GLN A 93 -4.16 -7.47 15.02
CA GLN A 93 -5.19 -8.23 15.71
C GLN A 93 -6.25 -7.37 16.42
N ASN A 94 -6.08 -6.05 16.43
CA ASN A 94 -7.03 -5.05 16.93
C ASN A 94 -7.51 -4.12 15.79
N ASN A 95 -8.16 -3.00 16.12
CA ASN A 95 -8.23 -1.89 15.17
C ASN A 95 -6.82 -1.31 14.99
N ALA A 96 -6.32 -1.33 13.75
CA ALA A 96 -5.04 -0.74 13.43
C ALA A 96 -5.05 -0.05 12.06
N LEU A 97 -4.22 0.99 11.97
CA LEU A 97 -3.78 1.60 10.73
C LEU A 97 -2.45 0.96 10.34
N GLU A 98 -2.32 0.60 9.07
CA GLU A 98 -1.07 0.10 8.49
C GLU A 98 -0.63 1.04 7.36
N ILE A 99 0.67 1.30 7.26
CA ILE A 99 1.31 2.17 6.27
C ILE A 99 2.41 1.36 5.60
N PHE A 100 2.37 1.34 4.28
CA PHE A 100 3.31 0.62 3.43
C PHE A 100 4.08 1.64 2.60
N ILE A 101 5.41 1.57 2.61
CA ILE A 101 6.28 2.59 2.00
C ILE A 101 7.39 1.91 1.19
N ASN A 102 7.45 2.17 -0.11
CA ASN A 102 8.56 1.80 -0.98
C ASN A 102 9.11 3.06 -1.67
N PRO A 103 10.18 3.67 -1.09
CA PRO A 103 10.69 4.96 -1.55
C PRO A 103 11.25 4.97 -2.97
N ASP A 104 11.88 3.88 -3.40
CA ASP A 104 12.55 3.80 -4.72
C ASP A 104 11.64 3.22 -5.83
N GLY A 105 10.45 2.74 -5.47
CA GLY A 105 9.51 2.11 -6.40
C GLY A 105 9.97 0.77 -7.00
N SER A 106 11.05 0.17 -6.46
CA SER A 106 11.67 -1.05 -6.99
C SER A 106 10.83 -2.31 -6.80
N THR A 107 9.82 -2.28 -5.92
CA THR A 107 9.10 -3.44 -5.36
C THR A 107 9.88 -4.26 -4.31
N PHE A 108 11.11 -3.86 -4.03
CA PHE A 108 12.00 -4.41 -3.01
C PHE A 108 12.28 -3.33 -1.96
N ASN A 109 13.00 -3.68 -0.89
CA ASN A 109 13.47 -2.75 0.14
C ASN A 109 12.39 -1.77 0.62
N TYR A 110 11.24 -2.32 1.03
CA TYR A 110 10.10 -1.54 1.47
C TYR A 110 9.82 -1.73 2.95
N PHE A 111 8.98 -0.88 3.50
CA PHE A 111 8.70 -0.80 4.92
C PHE A 111 7.21 -1.02 5.16
N GLU A 112 6.91 -1.65 6.29
CA GLU A 112 5.58 -1.72 6.85
C GLU A 112 5.63 -1.11 8.25
N PHE A 113 4.60 -0.33 8.56
CA PHE A 113 4.38 0.27 9.85
C PHE A 113 2.92 0.06 10.23
N GLN A 114 2.67 -0.37 11.46
CA GLN A 114 1.34 -0.54 12.01
C GLN A 114 1.23 0.21 13.33
N ILE A 115 0.05 0.78 13.58
CA ILE A 115 -0.28 1.41 14.85
C ILE A 115 -1.75 1.16 15.20
N ASN A 116 -2.02 0.77 16.45
CA ASN A 116 -3.40 0.60 16.94
C ASN A 116 -3.90 1.84 17.70
N ALA A 117 -5.15 1.79 18.17
CA ALA A 117 -5.79 2.91 18.87
C ALA A 117 -5.18 3.25 20.25
N ILE A 118 -4.36 2.37 20.86
CA ILE A 118 -3.55 2.71 22.05
C ILE A 118 -2.27 3.45 21.65
N GLY A 119 -1.86 3.34 20.38
CA GLY A 119 -0.60 3.83 19.87
C GLY A 119 0.53 2.81 19.98
N ALA A 120 0.27 1.54 20.27
CA ALA A 120 1.30 0.50 20.15
C ALA A 120 1.68 0.33 18.68
N VAL A 121 2.98 0.18 18.42
CA VAL A 121 3.54 0.14 17.07
C VAL A 121 4.13 -1.24 16.79
N TRP A 122 4.04 -1.65 15.53
CA TRP A 122 4.87 -2.70 14.97
C TRP A 122 5.39 -2.24 13.61
N ASP A 123 6.70 -2.24 13.42
CA ASP A 123 7.32 -1.93 12.16
C ASP A 123 8.25 -3.06 11.71
N LEU A 124 8.41 -3.17 10.39
CA LEU A 124 9.31 -4.13 9.79
C LEU A 124 9.85 -3.63 8.47
N TYR A 125 11.07 -4.04 8.18
CA TYR A 125 11.71 -3.85 6.88
C TYR A 125 11.62 -5.12 6.04
N MET A 126 11.27 -4.96 4.77
CA MET A 126 11.16 -6.02 3.77
C MET A 126 12.19 -5.81 2.67
N PRO A 127 13.36 -6.46 2.74
CA PRO A 127 14.35 -6.44 1.65
C PRO A 127 13.78 -7.00 0.34
N ARG A 128 12.84 -7.94 0.46
CA ARG A 128 12.25 -8.68 -0.66
C ARG A 128 10.79 -9.02 -0.36
N PRO A 129 9.87 -8.96 -1.34
CA PRO A 129 8.48 -9.36 -1.14
C PRO A 129 8.32 -10.87 -0.92
N TYR A 130 7.26 -11.28 -0.20
CA TYR A 130 6.96 -12.68 0.09
C TYR A 130 6.81 -13.54 -1.18
N ARG A 131 6.25 -12.97 -2.25
CA ARG A 131 6.11 -13.67 -3.55
C ARG A 131 7.44 -14.11 -4.17
N SER A 132 8.55 -13.52 -3.72
CA SER A 132 9.92 -13.85 -4.16
C SER A 132 10.74 -14.53 -3.05
N GLY A 133 10.06 -15.07 -2.02
CA GLY A 133 10.70 -15.78 -0.90
C GLY A 133 11.30 -14.88 0.18
N GLY A 134 10.97 -13.58 0.17
CA GLY A 134 11.43 -12.63 1.18
C GLY A 134 10.85 -12.89 2.57
N ARG A 135 11.46 -12.27 3.59
CA ARG A 135 11.03 -12.33 4.99
C ARG A 135 11.16 -10.94 5.61
N GLY A 136 10.21 -10.58 6.45
CA GLY A 136 10.25 -9.34 7.21
C GLY A 136 11.29 -9.37 8.31
N LEU A 137 11.97 -8.25 8.49
CA LEU A 137 12.92 -8.00 9.56
C LEU A 137 12.24 -7.11 10.60
N SER A 138 11.63 -7.74 11.60
CA SER A 138 10.97 -7.06 12.73
C SER A 138 11.94 -6.58 13.81
N SER A 139 13.25 -6.71 13.58
CA SER A 139 14.30 -6.12 14.42
C SER A 139 14.72 -4.72 13.95
N TRP A 140 14.10 -4.23 12.87
CA TRP A 140 14.30 -2.89 12.36
C TRP A 140 13.17 -2.00 12.87
N ASP A 141 13.50 -0.80 13.34
CA ASP A 141 12.53 0.15 13.87
C ASP A 141 12.65 1.51 13.16
N ILE A 142 11.56 2.26 13.11
CA ILE A 142 11.54 3.67 12.70
C ILE A 142 12.16 4.55 13.80
N LYS A 143 13.49 4.63 13.81
CA LYS A 143 14.23 5.47 14.77
C LYS A 143 13.85 6.95 14.60
N GLY A 144 13.43 7.58 15.70
CA GLY A 144 13.04 8.99 15.73
C GLY A 144 11.58 9.26 15.35
N LEU A 145 10.75 8.22 15.21
CA LEU A 145 9.31 8.36 15.02
C LEU A 145 8.67 9.24 16.11
N LYS A 146 7.89 10.23 15.69
CA LYS A 146 6.93 10.91 16.58
C LYS A 146 5.53 10.43 16.23
N LYS A 147 4.73 10.13 17.24
CA LYS A 147 3.38 9.61 17.07
C LYS A 147 2.45 10.13 18.15
N ALA A 148 1.21 10.35 17.78
CA ALA A 148 0.11 10.59 18.69
C ALA A 148 -1.17 9.95 18.15
N VAL A 149 -2.03 9.53 19.09
CA VAL A 149 -3.35 9.00 18.80
C VAL A 149 -4.35 9.80 19.63
N HIS A 150 -5.44 10.23 19.00
CA HIS A 150 -6.56 10.85 19.68
C HIS A 150 -7.84 10.05 19.42
N ILE A 151 -8.65 9.85 20.46
CA ILE A 151 -9.90 9.11 20.39
C ILE A 151 -11.04 10.08 20.70
N ALA A 152 -11.96 10.23 19.74
CA ALA A 152 -13.22 10.94 19.92
C ALA A 152 -14.28 9.94 20.40
N GLY A 153 -14.24 9.64 21.70
CA GLY A 153 -15.00 8.58 22.33
C GLY A 153 -14.25 8.01 23.53
N THR A 154 -14.43 6.72 23.78
CA THR A 154 -13.71 5.94 24.78
C THR A 154 -12.92 4.81 24.13
N LEU A 155 -12.04 4.18 24.91
CA LEU A 155 -11.23 3.05 24.45
C LEU A 155 -11.67 1.79 25.18
N ASN A 156 -11.91 0.71 24.44
CA ASN A 156 -12.27 -0.60 24.99
C ASN A 156 -13.52 -0.57 25.90
N GLN A 157 -14.55 0.21 25.56
CA GLN A 157 -15.80 0.24 26.33
C GLN A 157 -16.96 -0.35 25.52
N PRO A 158 -17.19 -1.67 25.60
CA PRO A 158 -18.38 -2.23 25.00
C PRO A 158 -19.65 -1.64 25.65
N GLY A 159 -20.53 -1.09 24.83
CA GLY A 159 -21.85 -0.60 25.26
C GLY A 159 -22.08 0.90 25.08
N ASP A 160 -21.03 1.67 24.78
CA ASP A 160 -21.17 3.01 24.21
C ASP A 160 -20.97 2.99 22.69
N LYS A 161 -20.95 4.19 22.10
CA LYS A 161 -20.68 4.38 20.67
C LYS A 161 -19.71 5.54 20.50
N ASP A 162 -18.56 5.22 19.93
CA ASP A 162 -17.52 6.17 19.59
C ASP A 162 -17.80 6.86 18.25
N THR A 163 -17.02 7.89 17.93
CA THR A 163 -17.12 8.56 16.62
C THR A 163 -15.94 8.21 15.72
N SER A 164 -14.72 8.33 16.24
CA SER A 164 -13.50 8.14 15.47
C SER A 164 -12.27 8.07 16.36
N TRP A 165 -11.18 7.64 15.76
CA TRP A 165 -9.84 7.91 16.26
C TRP A 165 -8.96 8.42 15.13
N THR A 166 -7.94 9.17 15.51
CA THR A 166 -6.99 9.79 14.60
C THR A 166 -5.57 9.38 14.97
N VAL A 167 -4.74 9.24 13.94
CA VAL A 167 -3.32 8.94 14.07
C VAL A 167 -2.55 10.08 13.43
N GLU A 168 -1.60 10.66 14.15
CA GLU A 168 -0.70 11.68 13.62
C GLU A 168 0.75 11.25 13.81
N LEU A 169 1.52 11.28 12.73
CA LEU A 169 2.88 10.75 12.68
C LEU A 169 3.84 11.78 12.06
N ALA A 170 5.07 11.79 12.57
CA ALA A 170 6.23 12.33 11.86
C ALA A 170 7.28 11.21 11.71
N ILE A 171 7.45 10.74 10.46
CA ILE A 171 8.34 9.64 10.09
C ILE A 171 9.64 10.24 9.53
N PRO A 172 10.79 10.08 10.19
CA PRO A 172 12.05 10.60 9.68
C PRO A 172 12.45 9.93 8.37
N PHE A 173 12.81 10.68 7.32
CA PHE A 173 13.35 10.09 6.07
C PHE A 173 14.60 9.23 6.34
N SER A 174 15.38 9.74 7.28
CA SER A 174 16.46 9.13 8.02
C SER A 174 16.23 7.64 8.40
N SER A 175 15.05 7.24 8.86
CA SER A 175 14.85 5.83 9.26
C SER A 175 14.65 4.92 8.05
N LEU A 176 14.16 5.45 6.93
CA LEU A 176 13.76 4.69 5.73
C LEU A 176 14.93 4.39 4.78
N GLY A 177 16.18 4.49 5.25
CA GLY A 177 17.38 4.35 4.42
C GLY A 177 17.55 5.46 3.39
N VAL A 178 16.71 6.50 3.44
CA VAL A 178 16.78 7.68 2.57
C VAL A 178 17.73 8.69 3.23
N TRP A 179 19.04 8.49 3.03
CA TRP A 179 20.08 9.44 3.44
C TRP A 179 20.87 9.96 2.24
N ARG A 180 21.18 11.26 2.25
CA ARG A 180 22.01 12.01 1.30
C ARG A 180 21.42 12.35 -0.08
N ASN A 181 20.23 11.86 -0.41
CA ASN A 181 19.33 12.50 -1.39
C ASN A 181 18.03 12.77 -0.67
N ALA A 182 17.93 13.94 -0.01
CA ALA A 182 16.67 14.37 0.61
C ALA A 182 15.55 14.19 -0.41
N THR A 183 14.46 13.54 0.00
CA THR A 183 13.22 13.59 -0.76
C THR A 183 13.03 15.02 -1.21
N LYS A 184 12.85 15.23 -2.51
CA LYS A 184 12.77 16.56 -3.09
C LYS A 184 11.49 16.67 -3.89
N SER A 185 11.09 17.90 -4.18
CA SER A 185 10.03 18.18 -5.14
C SER A 185 10.30 17.41 -6.45
N GLY A 186 9.31 16.65 -6.92
CA GLY A 186 9.40 15.73 -8.06
C GLY A 186 9.69 14.26 -7.72
N THR A 187 10.07 13.93 -6.48
CA THR A 187 10.26 12.52 -6.06
C THR A 187 8.92 11.80 -6.00
N ILE A 188 8.86 10.58 -6.54
CA ILE A 188 7.67 9.72 -6.50
C ILE A 188 7.97 8.46 -5.70
N TRP A 189 7.17 8.19 -4.67
CA TRP A 189 7.20 6.95 -3.91
C TRP A 189 6.03 6.04 -4.28
N ARG A 190 6.16 4.75 -3.94
CA ARG A 190 5.03 3.81 -3.91
C ARG A 190 4.58 3.68 -2.46
N MET A 191 3.31 3.97 -2.17
CA MET A 191 2.78 3.86 -0.81
C MET A 191 1.35 3.34 -0.79
N ASN A 192 0.98 2.66 0.28
CA ASN A 192 -0.41 2.35 0.54
C ASN A 192 -0.74 2.49 2.02
N PHE A 193 -2.02 2.66 2.30
CA PHE A 193 -2.55 2.73 3.65
C PHE A 193 -3.65 1.70 3.77
N SER A 194 -3.72 1.03 4.91
CA SER A 194 -4.70 0.00 5.20
C SER A 194 -5.30 0.24 6.57
N ARG A 195 -6.59 -0.02 6.68
CA ARG A 195 -7.26 -0.26 7.95
C ARG A 195 -7.52 -1.75 8.03
N VAL A 196 -6.99 -2.37 9.07
CA VAL A 196 -7.40 -3.70 9.51
C VAL A 196 -8.41 -3.57 10.63
N HIS A 197 -9.48 -4.34 10.53
CA HIS A 197 -10.48 -4.43 11.57
C HIS A 197 -11.11 -5.81 11.63
N TRP A 198 -11.65 -6.11 12.81
CA TRP A 198 -12.29 -7.38 13.10
C TRP A 198 -13.75 -7.14 13.46
N GLN A 199 -14.60 -8.08 13.09
CA GLN A 199 -15.91 -8.18 13.73
C GLN A 199 -15.69 -8.70 15.15
N HIS A 200 -16.41 -8.11 16.10
CA HIS A 200 -16.30 -8.43 17.51
C HIS A 200 -17.68 -8.51 18.14
N ASP A 201 -17.75 -9.20 19.28
CA ASP A 201 -18.90 -9.21 20.17
C ASP A 201 -18.48 -8.66 21.54
N ALA A 202 -19.44 -8.13 22.30
CA ALA A 202 -19.24 -7.71 23.69
C ALA A 202 -19.51 -8.90 24.62
N ILE A 203 -18.48 -9.42 25.28
CA ILE A 203 -18.58 -10.55 26.21
C ILE A 203 -17.99 -10.13 27.56
N ASN A 204 -18.81 -10.21 28.62
CA ASN A 204 -18.42 -9.85 29.99
C ASN A 204 -17.80 -8.44 30.11
N GLY A 205 -18.36 -7.45 29.40
CA GLY A 205 -17.86 -6.08 29.39
C GLY A 205 -16.54 -5.86 28.64
N THR A 206 -16.11 -6.82 27.81
CA THR A 206 -14.91 -6.71 26.97
C THR A 206 -15.18 -7.09 25.52
N TYR A 207 -14.44 -6.51 24.57
CA TYR A 207 -14.50 -6.91 23.17
C TYR A 207 -13.77 -8.24 22.94
N SER A 208 -14.39 -9.13 22.16
CA SER A 208 -13.80 -10.39 21.71
C SER A 208 -14.06 -10.59 20.23
N LYS A 209 -13.09 -11.15 19.48
CA LYS A 209 -13.27 -11.44 18.05
C LYS A 209 -14.47 -12.36 17.86
N LYS A 210 -15.33 -11.98 16.92
CA LYS A 210 -16.53 -12.73 16.59
C LYS A 210 -16.17 -14.10 16.03
N ARG A 211 -16.91 -15.12 16.45
CA ARG A 211 -16.78 -16.49 15.96
C ARG A 211 -17.90 -16.81 14.99
N ASP A 212 -17.57 -17.60 13.97
CA ASP A 212 -18.55 -18.22 13.11
C ASP A 212 -19.32 -19.30 13.91
N PRO A 213 -20.67 -19.21 14.02
CA PRO A 213 -21.44 -20.14 14.84
C PRO A 213 -21.37 -21.60 14.39
N SER A 214 -21.12 -21.85 13.10
CA SER A 214 -21.11 -23.20 12.53
C SER A 214 -19.77 -23.93 12.76
N SER A 215 -18.65 -23.19 12.71
CA SER A 215 -17.30 -23.74 12.78
C SER A 215 -16.58 -23.45 14.08
N GLY A 216 -17.07 -22.49 14.88
CA GLY A 216 -16.42 -22.01 16.10
C GLY A 216 -15.13 -21.21 15.87
N ARG A 217 -14.69 -21.06 14.61
CA ARG A 217 -13.49 -20.31 14.24
C ARG A 217 -13.76 -18.81 14.29
N PHE A 218 -12.73 -18.01 14.54
CA PHE A 218 -12.85 -16.56 14.41
C PHE A 218 -13.18 -16.18 12.96
N LEU A 219 -14.06 -15.19 12.80
CA LEU A 219 -14.25 -14.56 11.50
C LEU A 219 -12.92 -13.90 11.08
N PRO A 220 -12.61 -13.91 9.77
CA PRO A 220 -11.38 -13.32 9.28
C PRO A 220 -11.40 -11.80 9.46
N GLU A 221 -10.22 -11.23 9.56
CA GLU A 221 -10.03 -9.80 9.49
C GLU A 221 -10.48 -9.22 8.16
N ARG A 222 -10.74 -7.92 8.18
CA ARG A 222 -11.15 -7.14 7.02
C ARG A 222 -10.14 -6.03 6.77
N TYR A 223 -9.77 -5.87 5.50
CA TYR A 223 -8.85 -4.84 5.05
C TYR A 223 -9.54 -3.89 4.09
N THR A 224 -9.53 -2.60 4.44
CA THR A 224 -9.84 -1.52 3.49
C THR A 224 -8.59 -0.70 3.28
N VAL A 225 -8.28 -0.37 2.03
CA VAL A 225 -7.03 0.30 1.65
C VAL A 225 -7.29 1.57 0.84
N TRP A 226 -6.33 2.48 0.84
CA TRP A 226 -6.38 3.65 -0.04
C TRP A 226 -6.33 3.22 -1.51
N SER A 227 -5.26 2.58 -1.98
CA SER A 227 -5.18 2.09 -3.36
C SER A 227 -5.53 0.58 -3.40
N PRO A 228 -6.68 0.18 -3.99
CA PRO A 228 -7.08 -1.23 -4.05
C PRO A 228 -6.11 -2.05 -4.90
N GLN A 229 -5.74 -3.23 -4.39
CA GLN A 229 -4.70 -4.08 -5.01
C GLN A 229 -5.29 -5.18 -5.88
N GLY A 230 -6.56 -5.52 -5.68
CA GLY A 230 -7.23 -6.59 -6.43
C GLY A 230 -7.01 -7.99 -5.89
N ILE A 231 -6.31 -8.10 -4.74
CA ILE A 231 -5.94 -9.34 -4.08
C ILE A 231 -5.82 -9.10 -2.57
N LEU A 232 -6.23 -10.08 -1.76
CA LEU A 232 -6.09 -10.07 -0.30
C LEU A 232 -4.62 -10.34 0.09
N ASN A 233 -3.74 -9.40 -0.22
CA ASN A 233 -2.32 -9.43 0.13
C ASN A 233 -1.77 -8.00 0.08
N LEU A 234 -1.32 -7.46 1.21
CA LEU A 234 -0.79 -6.10 1.29
C LEU A 234 0.64 -5.97 0.75
N HIS A 235 1.37 -7.07 0.60
CA HIS A 235 2.78 -7.10 0.18
C HIS A 235 2.97 -7.20 -1.34
N PHE A 236 2.16 -6.44 -2.08
CA PHE A 236 2.25 -6.25 -3.54
C PHE A 236 2.62 -4.79 -3.84
N PRO A 237 3.86 -4.35 -3.57
CA PRO A 237 4.29 -2.97 -3.75
C PRO A 237 4.11 -2.43 -5.18
N GLU A 238 4.10 -3.31 -6.17
CA GLU A 238 3.75 -2.94 -7.54
C GLU A 238 2.29 -2.49 -7.74
N ARG A 239 1.40 -2.72 -6.77
CA ARG A 239 -0.02 -2.32 -6.78
C ARG A 239 -0.35 -1.15 -5.86
N TRP A 240 0.61 -0.68 -5.06
CA TRP A 240 0.41 0.45 -4.14
C TRP A 240 0.12 1.76 -4.89
N GLY A 241 -0.33 2.80 -4.22
CA GLY A 241 -0.53 4.10 -4.84
C GLY A 241 0.79 4.82 -5.15
N TYR A 242 0.71 5.88 -5.94
CA TYR A 242 1.84 6.78 -6.20
C TYR A 242 1.76 8.03 -5.33
N VAL A 243 2.87 8.42 -4.73
CA VAL A 243 2.94 9.59 -3.85
C VAL A 243 4.01 10.54 -4.38
N LEU A 244 3.59 11.66 -4.95
CA LEU A 244 4.47 12.72 -5.47
C LEU A 244 4.76 13.73 -4.37
N PHE A 245 6.03 13.94 -4.07
CA PHE A 245 6.48 15.04 -3.21
C PHE A 245 6.58 16.31 -4.05
N ALA A 246 5.91 17.39 -3.66
CA ALA A 246 5.88 18.63 -4.42
C ALA A 246 5.79 19.86 -3.52
N ASP A 247 6.19 21.02 -4.05
CA ASP A 247 6.08 22.30 -3.35
C ASP A 247 4.68 22.93 -3.48
N SER A 248 3.91 22.51 -4.48
CA SER A 248 2.54 22.97 -4.73
C SER A 248 1.71 21.90 -5.43
N VAL A 249 0.38 22.00 -5.36
CA VAL A 249 -0.53 21.11 -6.10
C VAL A 249 -0.53 21.54 -7.56
N THR A 250 -0.15 20.65 -8.47
CA THR A 250 -0.33 20.85 -9.91
C THR A 250 -1.74 20.40 -10.32
N SER A 251 -2.40 21.16 -11.19
CA SER A 251 -3.72 20.78 -11.75
C SER A 251 -3.62 19.63 -12.75
N SER A 252 -2.46 19.46 -13.39
CA SER A 252 -2.15 18.29 -14.23
C SER A 252 -1.73 17.10 -13.36
N GLY A 253 -2.33 15.93 -13.57
CA GLY A 253 -1.87 14.68 -12.98
C GLY A 253 -0.41 14.38 -13.37
N PHE A 254 0.34 13.73 -12.49
CA PHE A 254 1.77 13.45 -12.69
C PHE A 254 2.06 12.07 -13.30
N LEU A 255 1.01 11.27 -13.53
CA LEU A 255 1.11 9.96 -14.17
C LEU A 255 0.69 10.05 -15.64
N SER A 256 1.48 9.43 -16.51
CA SER A 256 1.09 9.21 -17.90
C SER A 256 0.26 7.93 -17.99
N GLU A 257 -0.99 8.04 -18.44
CA GLU A 257 -1.87 6.88 -18.65
C GLU A 257 -1.23 5.84 -19.59
N THR A 258 -0.54 6.30 -20.63
CA THR A 258 0.16 5.42 -21.58
C THR A 258 1.31 4.67 -20.91
N MET A 259 2.11 5.35 -20.08
CA MET A 259 3.20 4.72 -19.33
C MET A 259 2.67 3.73 -18.28
N GLU A 260 1.58 4.06 -17.59
CA GLU A 260 0.95 3.15 -16.64
C GLU A 260 0.37 1.92 -17.33
N ASN A 261 -0.25 2.07 -18.51
CA ASN A 261 -0.68 0.94 -19.32
C ASN A 261 0.50 0.03 -19.73
N LEU A 262 1.66 0.59 -20.10
CA LEU A 262 2.86 -0.20 -20.37
C LEU A 262 3.28 -1.02 -19.14
N LYS A 263 3.42 -0.37 -17.97
CA LYS A 263 3.77 -1.07 -16.72
C LYS A 263 2.78 -2.17 -16.37
N LEU A 264 1.48 -1.90 -16.49
CA LEU A 264 0.44 -2.89 -16.23
C LEU A 264 0.51 -4.08 -17.19
N ASN A 265 0.89 -3.88 -18.46
CA ASN A 265 1.12 -4.99 -19.38
C ASN A 265 2.33 -5.83 -19.01
N LEU A 266 3.45 -5.24 -18.57
CA LEU A 266 4.58 -6.01 -18.04
C LEU A 266 4.14 -6.89 -16.87
N TRP A 267 3.42 -6.31 -15.93
CA TRP A 267 2.89 -7.05 -14.78
C TRP A 267 1.84 -8.09 -15.13
N LYS A 268 1.01 -7.86 -16.15
CA LYS A 268 0.09 -8.86 -16.69
C LYS A 268 0.85 -10.13 -17.08
N TYR A 269 1.91 -9.99 -17.88
CA TYR A 269 2.72 -11.14 -18.31
C TYR A 269 3.49 -11.78 -17.14
N TYR A 270 3.96 -10.98 -16.17
CA TYR A 270 4.54 -11.52 -14.94
C TYR A 270 3.55 -12.41 -14.17
N TYR A 271 2.32 -11.93 -13.96
CA TYR A 271 1.31 -12.71 -13.26
C TYR A 271 0.89 -13.96 -14.05
N LEU A 272 0.81 -13.88 -15.37
CA LEU A 272 0.59 -15.05 -16.23
C LEU A 272 1.72 -16.07 -16.08
N GLN A 273 2.98 -15.64 -16.00
CA GLN A 273 4.11 -16.54 -15.70
C GLN A 273 3.95 -17.24 -14.35
N GLN A 274 3.51 -16.52 -13.30
CA GLN A 274 3.26 -17.14 -11.99
C GLN A 274 2.11 -18.15 -12.02
N ILE A 275 1.03 -17.85 -12.76
CA ILE A 275 -0.08 -18.80 -12.98
C ILE A 275 0.42 -20.03 -13.74
N TYR A 276 1.18 -19.84 -14.82
CA TYR A 276 1.73 -20.92 -15.63
C TYR A 276 2.67 -21.82 -14.80
N LYS A 277 3.59 -21.23 -14.03
CA LYS A 277 4.50 -21.96 -13.13
C LYS A 277 3.76 -22.74 -12.06
N THR A 278 2.70 -22.20 -11.50
CA THR A 278 1.90 -22.91 -10.50
C THR A 278 1.31 -24.21 -11.07
N ARG A 279 0.83 -24.18 -12.32
CA ARG A 279 0.23 -25.31 -13.05
C ARG A 279 1.26 -26.30 -13.59
N ASN A 280 2.37 -25.81 -14.14
CA ASN A 280 3.33 -26.63 -14.90
C ASN A 280 4.66 -26.88 -14.18
N LYS A 281 4.89 -26.26 -13.02
CA LYS A 281 6.14 -26.28 -12.23
C LYS A 281 7.37 -25.69 -12.93
N LYS A 282 7.17 -25.03 -14.08
CA LYS A 282 8.17 -24.31 -14.87
C LYS A 282 7.59 -23.04 -15.46
N TYR A 283 8.41 -22.07 -15.80
CA TYR A 283 7.96 -20.88 -16.55
C TYR A 283 7.67 -21.22 -18.02
N ALA A 284 6.79 -20.43 -18.64
CA ALA A 284 6.53 -20.51 -20.07
C ALA A 284 7.73 -19.95 -20.83
N VAL A 285 8.22 -20.70 -21.82
CA VAL A 285 9.34 -20.29 -22.68
C VAL A 285 8.90 -19.43 -23.88
N ASP A 286 7.59 -19.37 -24.13
CA ASP A 286 6.98 -18.65 -25.25
C ASP A 286 5.77 -17.84 -24.77
N ILE A 287 5.63 -16.61 -25.26
CA ILE A 287 4.59 -15.68 -24.82
C ILE A 287 3.17 -16.12 -25.25
N SER A 288 3.06 -16.88 -26.35
CA SER A 288 1.77 -17.44 -26.81
C SER A 288 1.15 -18.40 -25.79
N LEU A 289 1.97 -19.13 -25.02
CA LEU A 289 1.52 -20.00 -23.94
C LEU A 289 0.88 -19.20 -22.80
N LEU A 290 1.32 -17.96 -22.58
CA LEU A 290 0.74 -17.05 -21.59
C LEU A 290 -0.58 -16.45 -22.10
N ASN A 291 -0.62 -16.08 -23.39
CA ASN A 291 -1.84 -15.56 -24.02
C ASN A 291 -2.98 -16.58 -23.99
N ALA A 292 -2.67 -17.88 -24.11
CA ALA A 292 -3.66 -18.96 -23.98
C ALA A 292 -4.30 -19.07 -22.58
N LEU A 293 -3.72 -18.44 -21.55
CA LEU A 293 -4.28 -18.43 -20.18
C LEU A 293 -5.28 -17.28 -19.95
N LEU A 294 -5.40 -16.33 -20.88
CA LEU A 294 -6.32 -15.20 -20.76
C LEU A 294 -7.77 -15.68 -20.97
N VAL A 295 -8.48 -15.90 -19.87
CA VAL A 295 -9.91 -16.28 -19.88
C VAL A 295 -10.82 -15.06 -20.07
N GLU A 296 -10.39 -13.88 -19.61
CA GLU A 296 -11.04 -12.60 -19.83
C GLU A 296 -10.00 -11.57 -20.28
N THR A 297 -10.39 -10.66 -21.17
CA THR A 297 -9.54 -9.53 -21.58
C THR A 297 -9.34 -8.60 -20.38
N PRO A 298 -8.11 -8.41 -19.86
CA PRO A 298 -7.87 -7.47 -18.79
C PRO A 298 -8.13 -6.04 -19.27
N LYS A 299 -8.39 -5.11 -18.34
CA LYS A 299 -8.72 -3.70 -18.65
C LYS A 299 -7.56 -2.88 -19.25
N VAL A 300 -6.45 -3.53 -19.60
CA VAL A 300 -5.23 -2.88 -20.09
C VAL A 300 -5.17 -3.02 -21.61
N THR A 301 -4.85 -1.93 -22.29
CA THR A 301 -4.64 -1.91 -23.74
C THR A 301 -3.18 -2.18 -24.08
N GLU A 302 -2.90 -2.92 -25.15
CA GLU A 302 -1.56 -3.07 -25.73
C GLU A 302 -1.36 -2.15 -26.95
N LYS A 303 -2.35 -1.33 -27.29
CA LYS A 303 -2.23 -0.40 -28.43
C LYS A 303 -1.11 0.61 -28.17
N GLY A 304 -0.14 0.69 -29.08
CA GLY A 304 1.00 1.60 -28.94
C GLY A 304 2.13 1.05 -28.06
N ILE A 305 2.08 -0.24 -27.71
CA ILE A 305 3.04 -0.90 -26.82
C ILE A 305 3.62 -2.12 -27.53
N GLU A 306 4.95 -2.18 -27.60
CA GLU A 306 5.68 -3.37 -28.00
C GLU A 306 6.03 -4.20 -26.75
N ILE A 307 5.71 -5.49 -26.73
CA ILE A 307 6.09 -6.43 -25.66
C ILE A 307 6.95 -7.55 -26.23
N LYS A 308 8.06 -7.86 -25.55
CA LYS A 308 8.95 -9.00 -25.80
C LYS A 308 9.14 -9.82 -24.54
N MET A 309 9.48 -11.09 -24.70
CA MET A 309 9.85 -11.97 -23.60
C MET A 309 11.04 -12.83 -23.99
N SER A 310 12.02 -12.92 -23.09
CA SER A 310 13.09 -13.93 -23.13
C SER A 310 12.91 -14.84 -21.92
N ALA A 311 12.82 -16.16 -22.13
CA ALA A 311 12.49 -17.08 -21.06
C ALA A 311 13.13 -18.47 -21.23
N THR A 312 13.40 -19.09 -20.09
CA THR A 312 13.71 -20.51 -19.92
C THR A 312 12.68 -21.13 -18.98
N GLU A 313 12.75 -22.44 -18.74
CA GLU A 313 11.90 -23.08 -17.74
C GLU A 313 12.14 -22.57 -16.29
N LYS A 314 13.27 -21.89 -16.04
CA LYS A 314 13.72 -21.46 -14.70
C LYS A 314 13.64 -19.96 -14.43
N GLN A 315 13.77 -19.13 -15.47
CA GLN A 315 13.79 -17.67 -15.36
C GLN A 315 13.22 -17.02 -16.62
N PHE A 316 12.75 -15.79 -16.50
CA PHE A 316 12.27 -14.98 -17.61
C PHE A 316 12.61 -13.50 -17.41
N LEU A 317 12.57 -12.76 -18.51
CA LEU A 317 12.62 -11.31 -18.60
C LEU A 317 11.53 -10.85 -19.58
N ILE A 318 10.62 -10.01 -19.11
CA ILE A 318 9.62 -9.35 -19.95
C ILE A 318 10.14 -7.95 -20.23
N MET A 319 10.07 -7.53 -21.49
CA MET A 319 10.52 -6.21 -21.93
C MET A 319 9.34 -5.53 -22.62
N GLY A 320 9.19 -4.23 -22.41
CA GLY A 320 8.19 -3.46 -23.12
C GLY A 320 8.58 -2.02 -23.32
N ARG A 321 8.10 -1.42 -24.40
CA ARG A 321 8.29 0.00 -24.70
C ARG A 321 7.06 0.59 -25.36
N LEU A 322 6.97 1.91 -25.35
CA LEU A 322 5.99 2.63 -26.16
C LEU A 322 6.52 2.74 -27.59
N ASP A 323 5.64 2.66 -28.59
CA ASP A 323 6.03 2.83 -30.00
C ASP A 323 6.68 4.21 -30.27
N SER A 324 6.36 5.20 -29.43
CA SER A 324 6.92 6.55 -29.45
C SER A 324 8.26 6.71 -28.74
N SER A 325 8.82 5.64 -28.19
CA SER A 325 10.02 5.67 -27.33
C SER A 325 11.00 4.56 -27.71
N ASP A 326 12.29 4.83 -27.58
CA ASP A 326 13.34 3.80 -27.67
C ASP A 326 13.73 3.21 -26.32
N ASP A 327 13.29 3.84 -25.23
CA ASP A 327 13.52 3.34 -23.88
C ASP A 327 12.70 2.07 -23.60
N TRP A 328 13.38 1.03 -23.12
CA TRP A 328 12.75 -0.21 -22.68
C TRP A 328 12.52 -0.20 -21.17
N LEU A 329 11.36 -0.68 -20.75
CA LEU A 329 11.13 -1.15 -19.39
C LEU A 329 11.28 -2.67 -19.37
N THR A 330 11.96 -3.18 -18.36
CA THR A 330 12.14 -4.61 -18.15
C THR A 330 11.53 -5.04 -16.81
N LEU A 331 11.06 -6.27 -16.74
CA LEU A 331 10.52 -6.91 -15.55
C LEU A 331 10.97 -8.37 -15.51
N ASP A 332 11.75 -8.73 -14.49
CA ASP A 332 12.31 -10.07 -14.37
C ASP A 332 11.41 -11.06 -13.58
N HIS A 333 11.88 -12.29 -13.44
CA HIS A 333 11.18 -13.35 -12.73
C HIS A 333 11.05 -13.15 -11.21
N GLU A 334 11.90 -12.32 -10.62
CA GLU A 334 11.80 -11.92 -9.20
C GLU A 334 10.81 -10.74 -9.04
N GLY A 335 10.45 -10.09 -10.14
CA GLY A 335 9.53 -8.97 -10.22
C GLY A 335 10.21 -7.62 -10.01
N GLU A 336 11.50 -7.52 -10.34
CA GLU A 336 12.22 -6.24 -10.32
C GLU A 336 12.03 -5.52 -11.65
N MET A 337 11.57 -4.26 -11.59
CA MET A 337 11.35 -3.42 -12.77
C MET A 337 12.50 -2.44 -12.96
N ARG A 338 13.06 -2.38 -14.17
CA ARG A 338 14.17 -1.48 -14.51
C ARG A 338 13.90 -0.72 -15.80
N LYS A 339 14.47 0.48 -15.93
CA LYS A 339 14.51 1.23 -17.19
C LYS A 339 15.86 0.99 -17.84
N GLU A 340 15.84 0.43 -19.04
CA GLU A 340 17.01 0.23 -19.88
C GLU A 340 17.03 1.32 -20.94
N THR A 341 18.08 2.15 -20.91
CA THR A 341 18.35 3.09 -22.00
C THR A 341 19.23 2.37 -22.99
N VAL A 342 18.78 2.20 -24.23
CA VAL A 342 19.64 1.67 -25.29
C VAL A 342 20.73 2.70 -25.51
N LEU A 343 21.97 2.39 -25.11
CA LEU A 343 23.14 3.17 -25.51
C LEU A 343 23.22 3.08 -27.03
N ARG A 344 22.94 4.20 -27.71
CA ARG A 344 23.07 4.32 -29.16
C ARG A 344 24.52 4.41 -29.58
#